data_AF-A0A7L8ABP0-F1
#
_entry.id   AF-A0A7L8ABP0-F1
#
_cell.length_a   1.000
_cell.length_b   1.000
_cell.length_c   1.000
_cell.angle_alpha   90.00
_cell.angle_beta   90.00
_cell.angle_gamma   90.00
#
_symmetry.space_group_name_H-M   'P 1'
#
loop_
_entity.id
_entity.type
_entity.pdbx_description
1 polymer ?
#
loop_
_entity_poly.entity_id
_entity_poly.type
_entity_poly.pdbx_seq_one_letter_code
_entity_poly.pdbx_strand_id
1 'polypeptide(L)'
;METKNYKIVDSNSDLDVIMEDYNELASSFSFKYLKVGVLGTALLCSSPSIYANESKSYNIKQEIQDNSLGIVSDCDNLINEFIESVNNFQKIRFTKKEVIQDILSFKSLVNNWDGYKALPLEIESASNTIYLINLLDDKIVGSLDDLYPNPHGTISFEWTNKLNEKVYLEVGNESFSYFAKFNSSEPLFFDNLEISDENIEMLAKYIRAV
;
A
#
# COMPACT_ATOMS: atom_id res chain seq x y z
N MET A 1 -29.68 22.94 -16.37
CA MET A 1 -29.47 21.66 -15.68
C MET A 1 -30.74 20.85 -15.84
N GLU A 2 -30.69 19.79 -16.65
CA GLU A 2 -31.84 18.90 -16.89
C GLU A 2 -32.03 17.95 -15.72
N THR A 3 -33.20 18.01 -15.07
CA THR A 3 -33.62 17.03 -14.07
C THR A 3 -34.29 15.84 -14.76
N LYS A 4 -33.65 14.67 -14.74
CA LYS A 4 -34.28 13.42 -15.18
C LYS A 4 -35.16 12.85 -14.06
N ASN A 5 -36.47 12.85 -14.30
CA ASN A 5 -37.45 12.16 -13.45
C ASN A 5 -37.50 10.68 -13.86
N TYR A 6 -37.26 9.78 -12.90
CA TYR A 6 -37.47 8.35 -13.09
C TYR A 6 -38.80 7.93 -12.49
N LYS A 7 -39.59 7.18 -13.25
CA LYS A 7 -40.85 6.58 -12.81
C LYS A 7 -40.61 5.09 -12.62
N ILE A 8 -40.68 4.63 -11.37
CA ILE A 8 -40.65 3.20 -11.06
C ILE A 8 -42.03 2.64 -11.43
N VAL A 9 -42.05 1.66 -12.34
CA VAL A 9 -43.25 0.89 -12.68
C VAL A 9 -43.07 -0.47 -12.03
N ASP A 10 -43.92 -0.75 -11.06
CA ASP A 10 -44.00 -2.05 -10.41
C ASP A 10 -44.77 -2.99 -11.35
N SER A 11 -44.14 -4.08 -11.78
CA SER A 11 -44.79 -5.10 -12.60
C SER A 11 -44.70 -6.45 -11.88
N ASN A 12 -45.75 -6.77 -11.13
CA ASN A 12 -46.10 -8.14 -10.78
C ASN A 12 -46.52 -8.87 -12.07
N SER A 13 -45.74 -9.86 -12.50
CA SER A 13 -46.26 -10.97 -13.30
C SER A 13 -45.33 -12.17 -13.15
N ASP A 14 -45.93 -13.28 -12.73
CA ASP A 14 -45.38 -14.64 -12.66
C ASP A 14 -44.48 -14.96 -13.85
N LEU A 15 -43.31 -15.55 -13.59
CA LEU A 15 -42.50 -16.19 -14.63
C LEU A 15 -41.75 -17.40 -14.05
N ASP A 16 -42.11 -18.56 -14.58
CA ASP A 16 -41.53 -19.87 -14.39
C ASP A 16 -40.00 -19.86 -14.53
N VAL A 17 -39.32 -20.59 -13.65
CA VAL A 17 -37.87 -20.85 -13.78
C VAL A 17 -37.66 -22.03 -14.72
N ILE A 18 -37.30 -21.73 -15.95
CA ILE A 18 -36.71 -22.69 -16.89
C ILE A 18 -35.20 -22.72 -16.62
N MET A 19 -34.68 -23.85 -16.14
CA MET A 19 -33.24 -24.11 -16.12
C MET A 19 -32.85 -24.87 -17.39
N GLU A 20 -32.11 -24.21 -18.27
CA GLU A 20 -31.38 -24.86 -19.36
C GLU A 20 -29.93 -25.10 -18.91
N ASP A 21 -29.55 -26.38 -18.91
CA ASP A 21 -28.24 -26.89 -18.55
C ASP A 21 -27.43 -27.11 -19.84
N TYR A 22 -26.38 -26.31 -20.06
CA TYR A 22 -25.39 -26.54 -21.11
C TYR A 22 -24.04 -26.84 -20.48
N ASN A 23 -23.81 -28.14 -20.22
CA ASN A 23 -22.50 -28.72 -19.99
C ASN A 23 -21.85 -29.10 -21.32
N GLU A 24 -20.70 -28.51 -21.64
CA GLU A 24 -19.65 -29.19 -22.42
C GLU A 24 -18.28 -28.95 -21.77
N LEU A 25 -17.92 -29.83 -20.83
CA LEU A 25 -16.66 -30.59 -20.86
C LEU A 25 -16.62 -31.54 -19.67
N ALA A 26 -16.87 -32.80 -19.99
CA ALA A 26 -16.90 -33.91 -19.06
C ALA A 26 -15.57 -34.12 -18.32
N SER A 27 -15.63 -34.24 -17.00
CA SER A 27 -14.84 -35.26 -16.31
C SER A 27 -15.74 -35.94 -15.26
N SER A 28 -15.89 -37.25 -15.41
CA SER A 28 -16.74 -38.07 -14.54
C SER A 28 -15.90 -38.63 -13.40
N PHE A 29 -16.28 -38.34 -12.16
CA PHE A 29 -15.80 -39.06 -10.98
C PHE A 29 -16.96 -39.86 -10.39
N SER A 30 -16.84 -41.19 -10.45
CA SER A 30 -17.83 -42.15 -9.96
C SER A 30 -17.39 -42.72 -8.62
N PHE A 31 -18.17 -42.52 -7.56
CA PHE A 31 -18.03 -43.25 -6.29
C PHE A 31 -18.56 -44.68 -6.43
N LYS A 32 -17.83 -45.54 -7.13
CA LYS A 32 -18.16 -46.97 -7.30
C LYS A 32 -17.46 -47.91 -6.31
N TYR A 33 -16.82 -47.37 -5.26
CA TYR A 33 -16.10 -48.17 -4.27
C TYR A 33 -16.33 -47.65 -2.84
N LEU A 34 -17.54 -47.76 -2.32
CA LEU A 34 -17.74 -47.81 -0.87
C LEU A 34 -17.99 -49.26 -0.47
N LYS A 35 -16.95 -49.92 0.04
CA LYS A 35 -17.02 -51.30 0.56
C LYS A 35 -17.90 -51.33 1.81
N VAL A 36 -18.88 -52.22 1.75
CA VAL A 36 -19.77 -52.64 2.83
C VAL A 36 -18.96 -53.26 3.98
N GLY A 37 -19.25 -52.80 5.21
CA GLY A 37 -18.70 -53.34 6.47
C GLY A 37 -19.76 -53.32 7.57
N VAL A 38 -20.56 -54.39 7.59
CA VAL A 38 -21.26 -55.10 8.69
C VAL A 38 -21.47 -54.40 10.05
N LEU A 39 -22.73 -54.25 10.48
CA LEU A 39 -23.39 -54.87 11.67
C LEU A 39 -24.79 -54.22 11.84
N GLY A 40 -25.91 -54.89 11.53
CA GLY A 40 -26.71 -55.68 12.50
C GLY A 40 -27.50 -54.75 13.44
N THR A 41 -28.82 -54.59 13.41
CA THR A 41 -29.88 -55.61 13.46
C THR A 41 -31.25 -54.94 13.26
N ALA A 42 -32.22 -55.74 12.83
CA ALA A 42 -33.60 -55.39 12.55
C ALA A 42 -34.38 -54.87 13.77
N LEU A 43 -35.32 -53.95 13.55
CA LEU A 43 -36.57 -53.82 14.29
C LEU A 43 -37.57 -52.98 13.47
N LEU A 44 -38.36 -53.67 12.65
CA LEU A 44 -39.69 -53.21 12.24
C LEU A 44 -40.65 -53.69 13.32
N CYS A 45 -41.33 -52.79 14.03
CA CYS A 45 -42.67 -53.01 14.60
C CYS A 45 -43.31 -51.70 15.11
N SER A 46 -44.56 -51.51 14.71
CA SER A 46 -45.65 -50.70 15.30
C SER A 46 -45.59 -49.15 15.33
N SER A 47 -46.46 -48.55 14.52
CA SER A 47 -47.00 -47.17 14.53
C SER A 47 -47.82 -46.85 15.81
N PRO A 48 -48.40 -45.64 15.99
CA PRO A 48 -47.92 -44.28 15.76
C PRO A 48 -48.16 -43.37 17.00
N SER A 49 -47.29 -42.40 17.25
CA SER A 49 -47.68 -41.17 17.97
C SER A 49 -46.65 -40.09 17.70
N ILE A 50 -46.71 -39.51 16.51
CA ILE A 50 -46.05 -38.25 16.21
C ILE A 50 -46.88 -37.18 16.93
N TYR A 51 -46.35 -36.66 18.04
CA TYR A 51 -46.77 -35.36 18.53
C TYR A 51 -46.26 -34.33 17.53
N ALA A 52 -47.18 -33.57 16.93
CA ALA A 52 -46.83 -32.36 16.20
C ALA A 52 -46.23 -31.38 17.21
N ASN A 53 -44.92 -31.19 17.14
CA ASN A 53 -44.28 -30.05 17.79
C ASN A 53 -44.58 -28.83 16.92
N GLU A 54 -45.10 -27.76 17.51
CA GLU A 54 -45.40 -26.51 16.80
C GLU A 54 -44.17 -26.10 15.98
N SER A 55 -44.35 -25.95 14.67
CA SER A 55 -43.31 -25.44 13.80
C SER A 55 -43.03 -23.99 14.20
N LYS A 56 -41.91 -23.75 14.89
CA LYS A 56 -41.32 -22.42 14.95
C LYS A 56 -41.11 -21.95 13.52
N SER A 57 -41.84 -20.90 13.13
CA SER A 57 -41.62 -20.17 11.89
C SER A 57 -40.25 -19.50 11.97
N TYR A 58 -39.24 -20.16 11.41
CA TYR A 58 -37.95 -19.53 11.18
C TYR A 58 -38.12 -18.50 10.07
N ASN A 59 -38.01 -17.24 10.43
CA ASN A 59 -38.17 -16.11 9.53
C ASN A 59 -36.87 -15.92 8.73
N ILE A 60 -36.63 -16.81 7.76
CA ILE A 60 -35.42 -16.88 6.91
C ILE A 60 -35.12 -15.54 6.22
N LYS A 61 -36.14 -14.68 6.01
CA LYS A 61 -35.97 -13.37 5.38
C LYS A 61 -35.15 -12.36 6.21
N GLN A 62 -35.23 -12.42 7.54
CA GLN A 62 -34.49 -11.48 8.41
C GLN A 62 -33.00 -11.84 8.49
N GLU A 63 -32.70 -13.13 8.61
CA GLU A 63 -31.34 -13.64 8.78
C GLU A 63 -30.48 -13.49 7.50
N ILE A 64 -31.09 -13.56 6.32
CA ILE A 64 -30.41 -13.29 5.04
C ILE A 64 -30.10 -11.79 4.88
N GLN A 65 -31.01 -10.91 5.32
CA GLN A 65 -30.81 -9.46 5.23
C GLN A 65 -29.69 -8.98 6.15
N ASP A 66 -29.68 -9.44 7.40
CA ASP A 66 -28.68 -9.06 8.40
C ASP A 66 -27.27 -9.58 8.04
N ASN A 67 -27.15 -10.81 7.52
CA ASN A 67 -25.86 -11.33 7.03
C ASN A 67 -25.37 -10.58 5.78
N SER A 68 -26.27 -10.21 4.86
CA SER A 68 -25.88 -9.46 3.66
C SER A 68 -25.39 -8.05 3.98
N LEU A 69 -26.00 -7.37 4.95
CA LEU A 69 -25.58 -6.04 5.41
C LEU A 69 -24.24 -6.09 6.17
N GLY A 70 -24.01 -7.12 6.98
CA GLY A 70 -22.73 -7.34 7.66
C GLY A 70 -21.57 -7.55 6.68
N ILE A 71 -21.76 -8.45 5.70
CA ILE A 71 -20.75 -8.75 4.67
C ILE A 71 -20.44 -7.54 3.78
N VAL A 72 -21.45 -6.75 3.42
CA VAL A 72 -21.24 -5.51 2.64
C VAL A 72 -20.47 -4.47 3.46
N SER A 73 -20.78 -4.32 4.76
CA SER A 73 -20.04 -3.39 5.63
C SER A 73 -18.58 -3.81 5.84
N ASP A 74 -18.31 -5.12 5.93
CA ASP A 74 -16.96 -5.66 6.04
C ASP A 74 -16.17 -5.48 4.74
N CYS A 75 -16.81 -5.63 3.57
CA CYS A 75 -16.19 -5.32 2.29
C CYS A 75 -15.86 -3.83 2.15
N ASP A 76 -16.75 -2.93 2.55
CA ASP A 76 -16.48 -1.49 2.51
C ASP A 76 -15.31 -1.11 3.43
N ASN A 77 -15.23 -1.71 4.63
CA ASN A 77 -14.10 -1.50 5.54
C ASN A 77 -12.78 -2.03 4.94
N LEU A 78 -12.77 -3.24 4.37
CA LEU A 78 -11.59 -3.80 3.73
C LEU A 78 -11.14 -2.99 2.49
N ILE A 79 -12.09 -2.47 1.71
CA ILE A 79 -11.81 -1.60 0.57
C ILE A 79 -11.24 -0.26 1.06
N ASN A 80 -11.80 0.32 2.12
CA ASN A 80 -11.28 1.56 2.70
C ASN A 80 -9.90 1.38 3.31
N GLU A 81 -9.63 0.28 4.01
CA GLU A 81 -8.29 -0.08 4.51
C GLU A 81 -7.30 -0.29 3.36
N PHE A 82 -7.74 -0.95 2.29
CA PHE A 82 -6.91 -1.11 1.09
C PHE A 82 -6.65 0.23 0.39
N ILE A 83 -7.65 1.09 0.25
CA ILE A 83 -7.52 2.43 -0.33
C ILE A 83 -6.61 3.30 0.54
N GLU A 84 -6.77 3.29 1.87
CA GLU A 84 -5.86 3.99 2.78
C GLU A 84 -4.44 3.42 2.71
N SER A 85 -4.30 2.10 2.61
CA SER A 85 -3.01 1.45 2.43
C SER A 85 -2.34 1.93 1.13
N VAL A 86 -3.06 1.86 0.00
CA VAL A 86 -2.60 2.31 -1.32
C VAL A 86 -2.28 3.80 -1.34
N ASN A 87 -3.12 4.64 -0.73
CA ASN A 87 -2.87 6.09 -0.63
C ASN A 87 -1.66 6.38 0.27
N ASN A 88 -1.46 5.60 1.34
CA ASN A 88 -0.28 5.68 2.19
C ASN A 88 1.00 5.12 1.54
N PHE A 89 0.89 4.35 0.45
CA PHE A 89 2.04 3.95 -0.37
C PHE A 89 2.53 5.09 -1.29
N GLN A 90 1.75 6.17 -1.44
CA GLN A 90 2.00 7.17 -2.48
C GLN A 90 1.93 8.62 -1.97
N LYS A 91 2.27 8.85 -0.70
CA LYS A 91 2.37 10.22 -0.17
C LYS A 91 3.65 10.88 -0.67
N ILE A 92 3.57 11.49 -1.85
CA ILE A 92 4.60 12.41 -2.36
C ILE A 92 4.69 13.58 -1.37
N ARG A 93 5.85 13.74 -0.75
CA ARG A 93 6.11 14.82 0.23
C ARG A 93 6.76 16.03 -0.42
N PHE A 94 7.64 15.79 -1.38
CA PHE A 94 8.38 16.82 -2.08
C PHE A 94 8.31 16.63 -3.59
N THR A 95 8.31 17.74 -4.31
CA THR A 95 8.60 17.77 -5.75
C THR A 95 10.05 18.21 -5.97
N LYS A 96 10.64 17.84 -7.11
CA LYS A 96 11.98 18.35 -7.51
C LYS A 96 12.07 19.87 -7.44
N LYS A 97 11.00 20.56 -7.82
CA LYS A 97 10.93 22.01 -7.77
C LYS A 97 11.03 22.54 -6.35
N GLU A 98 10.31 21.96 -5.40
CA GLU A 98 10.36 22.35 -3.98
C GLU A 98 11.74 22.09 -3.40
N VAL A 99 12.34 20.91 -3.66
CA VAL A 99 13.70 20.61 -3.23
C VAL A 99 14.72 21.62 -3.78
N ILE A 100 14.63 21.97 -5.06
CA ILE A 100 15.51 22.98 -5.66
C ILE A 100 15.29 24.36 -5.02
N GLN A 101 14.05 24.74 -4.70
CA GLN A 101 13.75 25.99 -4.01
C GLN A 101 14.39 26.02 -2.61
N ASP A 102 14.32 24.92 -1.87
CA ASP A 102 14.95 24.79 -0.55
C ASP A 102 16.48 24.91 -0.64
N ILE A 103 17.11 24.22 -1.59
CA ILE A 103 18.56 24.34 -1.86
C ILE A 103 18.96 25.80 -2.11
N LEU A 104 18.22 26.52 -2.95
CA LEU A 104 18.49 27.94 -3.23
C LEU A 104 18.23 28.84 -2.01
N SER A 105 17.28 28.48 -1.15
CA SER A 105 17.04 29.17 0.10
C SER A 105 18.22 29.00 1.07
N PHE A 106 18.79 27.80 1.16
CA PHE A 106 19.95 27.50 2.00
C PHE A 106 21.21 28.24 1.54
N LYS A 107 21.38 28.42 0.23
CA LYS A 107 22.45 29.26 -0.36
C LYS A 107 22.32 30.73 0.05
N SER A 108 21.10 31.18 0.32
CA SER A 108 20.75 32.56 0.65
C SER A 108 20.78 32.86 2.15
N LEU A 109 21.11 31.86 2.98
CA LEU A 109 21.32 32.07 4.41
C LEU A 109 22.43 33.08 4.65
N VAL A 110 22.39 33.73 5.81
CA VAL A 110 23.48 34.59 6.28
C VAL A 110 24.55 33.75 6.95
N ASN A 111 25.78 34.25 6.99
CA ASN A 111 26.81 33.64 7.84
C ASN A 111 26.34 33.61 9.29
N ASN A 112 26.70 32.55 10.02
CA ASN A 112 26.31 32.29 11.40
C ASN A 112 24.78 32.17 11.58
N TRP A 113 24.07 31.57 10.62
CA TRP A 113 22.61 31.41 10.66
C TRP A 113 22.12 30.55 11.84
N ASP A 114 22.98 29.67 12.36
CA ASP A 114 22.70 28.79 13.50
C ASP A 114 23.22 29.35 14.86
N GLY A 115 23.95 30.47 14.84
CA GLY A 115 24.62 31.02 16.04
C GLY A 115 25.95 30.35 16.41
N TYR A 116 26.41 29.36 15.66
CA TYR A 116 27.64 28.58 15.89
C TYR A 116 28.62 28.62 14.72
N LYS A 117 28.68 29.77 14.02
CA LYS A 117 29.51 30.07 12.86
C LYS A 117 29.20 29.23 11.63
N ALA A 118 27.97 28.74 11.48
CA ALA A 118 27.59 28.05 10.26
C ALA A 118 27.78 28.92 9.02
N LEU A 119 28.21 28.28 7.95
CA LEU A 119 28.24 28.86 6.62
C LEU A 119 26.88 28.59 5.94
N PRO A 120 26.40 29.51 5.09
CA PRO A 120 25.35 29.19 4.13
C PRO A 120 25.80 28.03 3.24
N LEU A 121 24.86 27.36 2.59
CA LEU A 121 25.19 26.32 1.61
C LEU A 121 26.18 26.90 0.58
N GLU A 122 27.25 26.14 0.30
CA GLU A 122 28.27 26.55 -0.65
C GLU A 122 27.80 26.35 -2.09
N ILE A 123 28.41 27.09 -3.02
CA ILE A 123 27.98 27.11 -4.43
C ILE A 123 28.14 25.73 -5.06
N GLU A 124 29.28 25.07 -4.84
CA GLU A 124 29.56 23.75 -5.41
C GLU A 124 28.64 22.70 -4.80
N SER A 125 28.51 22.66 -3.47
CA SER A 125 27.55 21.78 -2.80
C SER A 125 26.11 21.96 -3.33
N ALA A 126 25.65 23.20 -3.54
CA ALA A 126 24.34 23.47 -4.12
C ALA A 126 24.22 22.97 -5.58
N SER A 127 25.23 23.25 -6.41
CA SER A 127 25.29 22.82 -7.82
C SER A 127 25.25 21.29 -7.95
N ASN A 128 26.10 20.61 -7.18
CA ASN A 128 26.19 19.16 -7.10
C ASN A 128 24.87 18.53 -6.64
N THR A 129 24.22 19.15 -5.67
CA THR A 129 22.93 18.69 -5.18
C THR A 129 21.83 18.82 -6.24
N ILE A 130 21.77 19.97 -6.94
CA ILE A 130 20.80 20.16 -8.03
C ILE A 130 21.04 19.14 -9.15
N TYR A 131 22.30 18.86 -9.48
CA TYR A 131 22.66 17.81 -10.43
C TYR A 131 22.12 16.45 -10.00
N LEU A 132 22.40 16.04 -8.76
CA LEU A 132 21.95 14.78 -8.18
C LEU A 132 20.41 14.67 -8.18
N ILE A 133 19.70 15.70 -7.71
CA ILE A 133 18.22 15.71 -7.66
C ILE A 133 17.60 15.64 -9.05
N ASN A 134 18.22 16.24 -10.06
CA ASN A 134 17.73 16.16 -11.44
C ASN A 134 17.87 14.74 -12.01
N LEU A 135 18.93 14.02 -11.62
CA LEU A 135 19.20 12.65 -12.07
C LEU A 135 18.28 11.62 -11.38
N LEU A 136 17.95 11.81 -10.10
CA LEU A 136 17.01 10.95 -9.38
C LEU A 136 15.61 10.99 -10.00
N ASP A 137 14.87 9.88 -9.95
CA ASP A 137 13.49 9.85 -10.41
C ASP A 137 12.52 10.60 -9.46
N ASP A 138 11.38 11.04 -9.97
CA ASP A 138 10.40 11.81 -9.19
C ASP A 138 9.81 11.03 -8.00
N LYS A 139 9.86 9.69 -8.04
CA LYS A 139 9.36 8.86 -6.93
C LYS A 139 10.32 8.88 -5.76
N ILE A 140 11.63 8.78 -6.01
CA ILE A 140 12.68 8.91 -5.00
C ILE A 140 12.64 10.30 -4.36
N VAL A 141 12.51 11.35 -5.17
CA VAL A 141 12.41 12.71 -4.64
C VAL A 141 11.11 12.88 -3.86
N GLY A 142 10.02 12.28 -4.35
CA GLY A 142 8.73 12.28 -3.68
C GLY A 142 8.70 11.56 -2.34
N SER A 143 9.58 10.58 -2.11
CA SER A 143 9.68 9.83 -0.86
C SER A 143 10.64 10.44 0.17
N LEU A 144 11.24 11.60 -0.13
CA LEU A 144 12.14 12.29 0.80
C LEU A 144 11.42 12.63 2.12
N ASP A 145 12.08 12.38 3.25
CA ASP A 145 11.56 12.71 4.58
C ASP A 145 11.95 14.11 5.01
N ASP A 146 13.22 14.45 4.85
CA ASP A 146 13.77 15.74 5.25
C ASP A 146 14.99 16.15 4.41
N LEU A 147 15.26 17.46 4.35
CA LEU A 147 16.49 18.04 3.83
C LEU A 147 16.87 19.30 4.59
N TYR A 148 18.16 19.48 4.85
CA TYR A 148 18.63 20.61 5.64
C TYR A 148 20.10 20.96 5.36
N PRO A 149 20.48 22.25 5.51
CA PRO A 149 21.85 22.67 5.37
C PRO A 149 22.68 22.29 6.60
N ASN A 150 23.93 21.94 6.39
CA ASN A 150 24.88 21.67 7.46
C ASN A 150 25.72 22.92 7.78
N PRO A 151 26.22 23.07 9.01
CA PRO A 151 27.03 24.21 9.40
C PRO A 151 28.31 24.42 8.56
N HIS A 152 28.80 23.36 7.92
CA HIS A 152 30.00 23.40 7.08
C HIS A 152 29.72 23.75 5.62
N GLY A 153 28.50 24.19 5.29
CA GLY A 153 28.15 24.61 3.93
C GLY A 153 27.87 23.44 2.97
N THR A 154 27.61 22.25 3.51
CA THR A 154 27.09 21.06 2.81
C THR A 154 25.57 20.94 3.04
N ILE A 155 24.92 19.96 2.42
CA ILE A 155 23.48 19.69 2.61
C ILE A 155 23.25 18.21 2.84
N SER A 156 22.28 17.90 3.71
CA SER A 156 21.87 16.54 4.02
C SER A 156 20.45 16.24 3.56
N PHE A 157 20.22 14.98 3.22
CA PHE A 157 18.92 14.41 2.85
C PHE A 157 18.66 13.14 3.65
N GLU A 158 17.40 12.92 4.02
CA GLU A 158 16.95 11.75 4.73
C GLU A 158 15.79 11.07 4.01
N TRP A 159 15.91 9.76 3.84
CA TRP A 159 14.81 8.86 3.48
C TRP A 159 14.67 7.83 4.61
N THR A 160 13.45 7.59 5.04
CA THR A 160 13.05 6.73 6.14
C THR A 160 11.70 6.10 5.82
N ASN A 161 11.66 4.76 5.87
CA ASN A 161 10.41 4.04 5.64
C ASN A 161 9.66 3.76 6.93
N LYS A 162 8.48 3.15 6.80
CA LYS A 162 7.62 2.80 7.95
C LYS A 162 8.27 1.77 8.89
N LEU A 163 9.26 1.04 8.40
CA LEU A 163 10.04 0.08 9.19
C LEU A 163 11.26 0.73 9.86
N ASN A 164 11.42 2.06 9.76
CA ASN A 164 12.55 2.82 10.30
C ASN A 164 13.91 2.43 9.68
N GLU A 165 13.87 1.88 8.48
CA GLU A 165 15.05 1.75 7.62
C GLU A 165 15.32 3.10 6.99
N LYS A 166 16.60 3.45 6.83
CA LYS A 166 16.95 4.81 6.43
C LYS A 166 18.15 4.89 5.51
N VAL A 167 18.10 5.87 4.61
CA VAL A 167 19.26 6.38 3.86
C VAL A 167 19.48 7.83 4.28
N TYR A 168 20.70 8.13 4.69
CA TYR A 168 21.16 9.49 4.96
C TYR A 168 22.23 9.82 3.94
N LEU A 169 22.08 10.94 3.26
CA LEU A 169 23.01 11.44 2.25
C LEU A 169 23.52 12.81 2.69
N GLU A 170 24.81 13.04 2.57
CA GLU A 170 25.42 14.37 2.65
C GLU A 170 26.13 14.68 1.33
N VAL A 171 25.84 15.83 0.74
CA VAL A 171 26.43 16.31 -0.51
C VAL A 171 27.35 17.50 -0.22
N GLY A 172 28.64 17.35 -0.55
CA GLY A 172 29.66 18.37 -0.43
C GLY A 172 30.12 18.94 -1.77
N ASN A 173 31.24 19.66 -1.74
CA ASN A 173 31.77 20.36 -2.92
C ASN A 173 32.44 19.44 -3.93
N GLU A 174 33.11 18.38 -3.48
CA GLU A 174 33.91 17.50 -4.34
C GLU A 174 33.34 16.08 -4.41
N SER A 175 32.57 15.70 -3.39
CA SER A 175 32.06 14.34 -3.21
C SER A 175 30.74 14.36 -2.46
N PHE A 176 30.07 13.21 -2.45
CA PHE A 176 28.98 12.95 -1.52
C PHE A 176 29.29 11.69 -0.72
N SER A 177 28.66 11.58 0.45
CA SER A 177 28.73 10.39 1.30
C SER A 177 27.34 10.00 1.73
N TYR A 178 27.09 8.71 1.90
CA TYR A 178 25.81 8.25 2.42
C TYR A 178 25.97 7.01 3.27
N PHE A 179 25.01 6.79 4.16
CA PHE A 179 24.87 5.51 4.84
C PHE A 179 23.46 4.97 4.65
N ALA A 180 23.34 3.65 4.59
CA ALA A 180 22.07 2.93 4.49
C ALA A 180 21.95 1.96 5.66
N LYS A 181 20.82 2.02 6.38
CA LYS A 181 20.53 1.14 7.51
C LYS A 181 19.20 0.43 7.26
N PHE A 182 19.27 -0.89 7.07
CA PHE A 182 18.13 -1.79 6.96
C PHE A 182 17.98 -2.60 8.25
N ASN A 183 16.78 -3.08 8.58
CA ASN A 183 16.55 -3.72 9.88
C ASN A 183 17.29 -5.06 10.04
N SER A 184 17.54 -5.75 8.93
CA SER A 184 18.16 -7.07 8.91
C SER A 184 19.66 -7.05 8.59
N SER A 185 20.30 -5.88 8.56
CA SER A 185 21.72 -5.76 8.23
C SER A 185 22.44 -4.75 9.11
N GLU A 186 23.76 -4.90 9.20
CA GLU A 186 24.61 -3.82 9.70
C GLU A 186 24.49 -2.58 8.78
N PRO A 187 24.69 -1.37 9.31
CA PRO A 187 24.73 -0.16 8.50
C PRO A 187 25.85 -0.22 7.46
N LEU A 188 25.51 0.17 6.23
CA LEU A 188 26.46 0.30 5.12
C LEU A 188 26.90 1.77 5.02
N PHE A 189 28.20 2.00 4.86
CA PHE A 189 28.79 3.33 4.74
C PHE A 189 29.50 3.49 3.40
N PHE A 190 29.27 4.62 2.75
CA PHE A 190 29.84 4.97 1.45
C PHE A 190 30.37 6.39 1.55
N ASP A 191 31.68 6.52 1.71
CA ASP A 191 32.32 7.80 1.99
C ASP A 191 33.10 8.32 0.78
N ASN A 192 33.06 9.64 0.59
CA ASN A 192 33.83 10.37 -0.43
C ASN A 192 33.64 9.83 -1.86
N LEU A 193 32.40 9.54 -2.24
CA LEU A 193 32.10 9.14 -3.60
C LEU A 193 32.13 10.34 -4.55
N GLU A 194 32.74 10.14 -5.71
CA GLU A 194 32.69 11.10 -6.81
C GLU A 194 31.25 11.33 -7.25
N ILE A 195 30.93 12.58 -7.58
CA ILE A 195 29.62 12.97 -8.09
C ILE A 195 29.55 12.58 -9.56
N SER A 196 29.05 11.36 -9.80
CA SER A 196 28.91 10.77 -11.13
C SER A 196 27.60 10.02 -11.26
N ASP A 197 27.13 9.83 -12.50
CA ASP A 197 25.87 9.12 -12.77
C ASP A 197 25.88 7.70 -12.19
N GLU A 198 27.02 7.02 -12.26
CA GLU A 198 27.19 5.66 -11.73
C GLU A 198 26.99 5.61 -10.21
N ASN A 199 27.63 6.52 -9.47
CA ASN A 199 27.52 6.58 -8.01
C ASN A 199 26.13 7.03 -7.57
N ILE A 200 25.50 7.96 -8.29
CA ILE A 200 24.14 8.41 -7.99
C ILE A 200 23.12 7.31 -8.27
N GLU A 201 23.29 6.52 -9.33
CA GLU A 201 22.44 5.36 -9.59
C GLU A 201 22.62 4.27 -8.53
N MET A 202 23.83 4.10 -8.00
CA MET A 202 24.06 3.21 -6.87
C MET A 202 23.32 3.68 -5.61
N LEU A 203 23.41 4.97 -5.27
CA LEU A 203 22.64 5.59 -4.19
C LEU A 203 21.13 5.38 -4.40
N ALA A 204 20.62 5.61 -5.61
CA ALA A 204 19.21 5.46 -5.95
C ALA A 204 18.69 4.02 -5.69
N LYS A 205 19.53 2.99 -5.85
CA LYS A 205 19.17 1.60 -5.51
C LYS A 205 18.90 1.43 -4.01
N TYR A 206 19.71 2.05 -3.16
CA TYR A 206 19.53 1.98 -1.71
C TYR A 206 18.31 2.78 -1.26
N ILE A 207 18.07 3.96 -1.85
CA ILE A 207 16.89 4.75 -1.52
C ILE A 207 15.61 4.01 -1.92
N ARG A 208 15.57 3.36 -3.10
CA ARG A 208 14.40 2.56 -3.53
C ARG A 208 14.13 1.34 -2.64
N ALA A 209 15.11 0.89 -1.88
CA ALA A 209 14.96 -0.21 -0.93
C ALA A 209 14.39 0.25 0.42
N VAL A 210 14.36 1.57 0.67
CA VAL A 210 13.70 2.20 1.81
C VAL A 210 12.27 2.53 1.40
#